data_AF-F8DHG6-F1
#
_entry.id   AF-F8DHG6-F1
#
_cell.length_a   1.000
_cell.length_b   1.000
_cell.length_c   1.000
_cell.angle_alpha   90.00
_cell.angle_beta   90.00
_cell.angle_gamma   90.00
#
_symmetry.space_group_name_H-M   'P 1'
#
loop_
_entity.id
_entity.type
_entity.pdbx_description
1 polymer ?
#
loop_
_entity_poly.entity_id
_entity_poly.type
_entity_poly.pdbx_seq_one_letter_code
_entity_poly.pdbx_strand_id
1 'polypeptide(L)'
;MKKKSIFKASFEESLNLEDDGFRKLQQEQHDKIAKFFKKGQASLWFRIRSFIVGLICPVGFNFILLAVSLGFRDNETLTLPIAKHVSLTADVFLIFLMLWLLFVLIGKFIKRTYLLPYRYQFHAFTFLLWFLLEIDLIVNDILLANLAFWEIIAIYGVIMVFIYMMLSVELTGLRKLMYDEERQVTFRDKVAKIISIYGMGILGISIVIKHIFGIFTIDISNSMKALGFLLLWVFCNIVVFAVIVFIGLPYFLQAYYQWKYPEEYREWEGKTVEEWYGKKYLKKHKELLK
;
A
#
# COMPACT_ATOMS: atom_id res chain seq x y z
N MET A 1 -29.27 9.74 0.73
CA MET A 1 -28.40 10.02 1.89
C MET A 1 -27.78 11.43 1.76
N LYS A 2 -27.80 12.26 2.82
CA LYS A 2 -26.92 13.45 2.86
C LYS A 2 -25.47 12.97 2.74
N LYS A 3 -24.60 13.68 1.99
CA LYS A 3 -23.19 13.30 1.80
C LYS A 3 -22.45 13.30 3.15
N LYS A 4 -22.50 12.19 3.90
CA LYS A 4 -21.76 11.99 5.14
C LYS A 4 -20.31 11.62 4.83
N SER A 5 -19.36 12.27 5.52
CA SER A 5 -17.94 11.94 5.42
C SER A 5 -17.67 10.56 6.03
N ILE A 6 -16.78 9.76 5.45
CA ILE A 6 -16.39 8.45 5.99
C ILE A 6 -15.60 8.53 7.31
N PHE A 7 -15.28 9.73 7.81
CA PHE A 7 -14.55 9.96 9.07
C PHE A 7 -15.45 10.38 10.24
N LYS A 8 -16.76 10.55 9.97
CA LYS A 8 -17.76 11.06 10.92
C LYS A 8 -18.69 9.98 11.48
N ALA A 9 -18.43 8.70 11.22
CA ALA A 9 -19.27 7.63 11.72
C ALA A 9 -19.25 7.58 13.25
N SER A 10 -20.37 7.20 13.86
CA SER A 10 -20.45 6.80 15.27
C SER A 10 -19.65 5.51 15.50
N PHE A 11 -19.50 5.11 16.76
CA PHE A 11 -18.90 3.83 17.08
C PHE A 11 -19.66 2.67 16.43
N GLU A 12 -20.99 2.63 16.58
CA GLU A 12 -21.88 1.60 16.04
C GLU A 12 -21.82 1.56 14.50
N GLU A 13 -21.90 2.72 13.84
CA GLU A 13 -21.76 2.82 12.37
C GLU A 13 -20.37 2.34 11.90
N SER A 14 -19.31 2.55 12.70
CA SER A 14 -17.95 2.11 12.37
C SER A 14 -17.73 0.60 12.53
N LEU A 15 -18.51 -0.09 13.37
CA LEU A 15 -18.45 -1.56 13.49
C LEU A 15 -18.82 -2.27 12.18
N ASN A 16 -19.59 -1.63 11.31
CA ASN A 16 -19.92 -2.17 9.98
C ASN A 16 -18.68 -2.37 9.08
N LEU A 17 -17.53 -1.74 9.40
CA LEU A 17 -16.25 -2.02 8.74
C LEU A 17 -15.73 -3.44 9.00
N GLU A 18 -16.22 -4.13 10.04
CA GLU A 18 -15.99 -5.57 10.23
C GLU A 18 -16.58 -6.41 9.11
N ASP A 19 -17.60 -5.93 8.40
CA ASP A 19 -18.22 -6.61 7.26
C ASP A 19 -17.61 -6.26 5.90
N ASP A 20 -16.50 -5.51 5.93
CA ASP A 20 -15.81 -5.11 4.74
C ASP A 20 -14.99 -6.25 4.12
N GLY A 21 -15.38 -6.68 2.92
CA GLY A 21 -14.71 -7.78 2.23
C GLY A 21 -13.23 -7.51 1.93
N PHE A 22 -12.88 -6.27 1.56
CA PHE A 22 -11.49 -5.93 1.24
C PHE A 22 -10.63 -5.79 2.49
N ARG A 23 -11.15 -5.21 3.58
CA ARG A 23 -10.46 -5.23 4.87
C ARG A 23 -10.20 -6.65 5.35
N LYS A 24 -11.17 -7.56 5.19
CA LYS A 24 -11.03 -8.98 5.58
C LYS A 24 -9.84 -9.66 4.88
N LEU A 25 -9.45 -9.21 3.67
CA LEU A 25 -8.25 -9.73 2.99
C LEU A 25 -6.95 -9.45 3.78
N GLN A 26 -6.90 -8.41 4.60
CA GLN A 26 -5.76 -8.10 5.47
C GLN A 26 -5.88 -8.72 6.86
N GLN A 27 -7.02 -9.29 7.23
CA GLN A 27 -7.27 -9.74 8.61
C GLN A 27 -6.29 -10.83 9.04
N GLU A 28 -6.08 -11.86 8.21
CA GLU A 28 -5.17 -12.96 8.55
C GLU A 28 -3.73 -12.44 8.76
N GLN A 29 -3.29 -11.51 7.91
CA GLN A 29 -1.98 -10.91 8.03
C GLN A 29 -1.88 -9.99 9.24
N HIS A 30 -2.92 -9.20 9.52
CA HIS A 30 -3.04 -8.38 10.72
C HIS A 30 -2.90 -9.23 11.99
N ASP A 31 -3.65 -10.32 12.09
CA ASP A 31 -3.65 -11.20 13.26
C ASP A 31 -2.29 -11.89 13.46
N LYS A 32 -1.65 -12.32 12.36
CA LYS A 32 -0.26 -12.83 12.40
C LYS A 32 0.70 -11.79 12.95
N ILE A 33 0.57 -10.53 12.52
CA ILE A 33 1.41 -9.43 12.98
C ILE A 33 1.14 -9.09 14.45
N ALA A 34 -0.14 -9.04 14.86
CA ALA A 34 -0.57 -8.74 16.22
C ALA A 34 0.05 -9.69 17.25
N LYS A 35 0.22 -10.98 16.91
CA LYS A 35 0.87 -11.99 17.78
C LYS A 35 2.30 -11.63 18.18
N PHE A 36 3.00 -10.80 17.41
CA PHE A 36 4.36 -10.37 17.76
C PHE A 36 4.41 -9.25 18.80
N PHE A 37 3.28 -8.60 19.09
CA PHE A 37 3.16 -7.48 20.03
C PHE A 37 2.54 -7.89 21.36
N LYS A 38 3.23 -8.74 22.14
CA LYS A 38 2.74 -9.17 23.46
C LYS A 38 2.90 -8.05 24.49
N LYS A 39 1.83 -7.72 25.22
CA LYS A 39 1.80 -6.67 26.27
C LYS A 39 2.33 -5.30 25.80
N GLY A 40 2.09 -4.96 24.52
CA GLY A 40 2.55 -3.70 23.91
C GLY A 40 4.03 -3.66 23.58
N GLN A 41 4.71 -4.81 23.55
CA GLN A 41 6.11 -4.92 23.13
C GLN A 41 6.27 -5.93 22.00
N ALA A 42 6.93 -5.48 20.93
CA ALA A 42 7.45 -6.38 19.91
C ALA A 42 8.51 -7.30 20.52
N SER A 43 8.46 -8.60 20.20
CA SER A 43 9.53 -9.54 20.56
C SER A 43 10.88 -9.11 19.95
N LEU A 44 11.99 -9.46 20.61
CA LEU A 44 13.33 -9.11 20.11
C LEU A 44 13.55 -9.65 18.70
N TRP A 45 13.19 -10.91 18.47
CA TRP A 45 13.26 -11.54 17.16
C TRP A 45 12.45 -10.79 16.09
N PHE A 46 11.21 -10.36 16.42
CA PHE A 46 10.40 -9.59 15.48
C PHE A 46 11.03 -8.24 15.16
N ARG A 47 11.68 -7.57 16.13
CA ARG A 47 12.40 -6.31 15.87
C ARG A 47 13.59 -6.51 14.94
N ILE A 48 14.39 -7.56 15.17
CA ILE A 48 15.53 -7.91 14.32
C ILE A 48 15.04 -8.25 12.91
N ARG A 49 14.04 -9.13 12.79
CA ARG A 49 13.42 -9.46 11.50
C ARG A 49 12.90 -8.21 10.78
N SER A 50 12.17 -7.35 11.48
CA SER A 50 11.61 -6.13 10.89
C SER A 50 12.70 -5.17 10.42
N PHE A 51 13.81 -5.07 11.17
CA PHE A 51 14.97 -4.28 10.78
C PHE A 51 15.65 -4.85 9.53
N ILE A 52 15.88 -6.16 9.47
CA ILE A 52 16.46 -6.83 8.30
C ILE A 52 15.55 -6.66 7.07
N VAL A 53 14.25 -6.89 7.21
CA VAL A 53 13.28 -6.68 6.13
C VAL A 53 13.25 -5.21 5.70
N GLY A 54 13.34 -4.27 6.64
CA GLY A 54 13.42 -2.84 6.36
C GLY A 54 14.68 -2.42 5.60
N LEU A 55 15.81 -3.09 5.86
CA LEU A 55 17.05 -2.88 5.09
C LEU A 55 16.99 -3.51 3.71
N ILE A 56 16.53 -4.75 3.59
CA ILE A 56 16.55 -5.48 2.31
C ILE A 56 15.48 -4.95 1.35
N CYS A 57 14.24 -4.82 1.81
CA CYS A 57 13.12 -4.49 0.93
C CYS A 57 13.10 -2.98 0.61
N PRO A 58 12.83 -2.06 1.56
CA PRO A 58 12.91 -0.63 1.30
C PRO A 58 14.25 -0.15 0.79
N VAL A 59 15.36 -0.42 1.47
CA VAL A 59 16.65 0.17 1.06
C VAL A 59 17.27 -0.61 -0.09
N GLY A 60 17.36 -1.94 0.03
CA GLY A 60 18.02 -2.80 -0.94
C GLY A 60 17.32 -2.81 -2.31
N PHE A 61 16.01 -3.04 -2.39
CA PHE A 61 15.33 -3.09 -3.69
C PHE A 61 15.26 -1.73 -4.39
N ASN A 62 15.05 -0.62 -3.66
CA ASN A 62 15.13 0.72 -4.25
C ASN A 62 16.58 1.04 -4.69
N PHE A 63 17.59 0.61 -3.92
CA PHE A 63 18.98 0.76 -4.36
C PHE A 63 19.29 -0.01 -5.65
N ILE A 64 18.68 -1.17 -5.86
CA ILE A 64 18.76 -1.89 -7.14
C ILE A 64 18.14 -1.05 -8.27
N LEU A 65 17.00 -0.38 -8.04
CA LEU A 65 16.41 0.53 -9.04
C LEU A 65 17.33 1.70 -9.37
N LEU A 66 17.96 2.30 -8.36
CA LEU A 66 19.00 3.32 -8.58
C LEU A 66 20.15 2.77 -9.43
N ALA A 67 20.66 1.59 -9.11
CA ALA A 67 21.74 0.96 -9.88
C ALA A 67 21.31 0.67 -11.33
N VAL A 68 20.07 0.22 -11.56
CA VAL A 68 19.49 0.03 -12.89
C VAL A 68 19.41 1.37 -13.63
N SER A 69 18.91 2.43 -12.98
CA SER A 69 18.81 3.76 -13.58
C SER A 69 20.16 4.32 -14.01
N LEU A 70 21.19 4.14 -13.18
CA LEU A 70 22.55 4.57 -13.50
C LEU A 70 23.18 3.69 -14.59
N GLY A 71 22.97 2.37 -14.55
CA GLY A 71 23.46 1.45 -15.57
C GLY A 71 22.84 1.66 -16.95
N PHE A 72 21.60 2.14 -17.00
CA PHE A 72 20.94 2.55 -18.25
C PHE A 72 21.61 3.77 -18.90
N ARG A 73 22.17 4.70 -18.11
CA ARG A 73 22.85 5.88 -18.64
C ARG A 73 24.08 5.53 -19.48
N ASP A 74 24.86 4.58 -18.98
CA ASP A 74 26.18 4.24 -19.53
C ASP A 74 26.09 3.15 -20.63
N ASN A 75 24.88 2.75 -21.02
CA ASN A 75 24.65 1.65 -21.95
C ASN A 75 24.14 2.14 -23.31
N GLU A 76 25.04 2.19 -24.29
CA GLU A 76 24.72 2.57 -25.67
C GLU A 76 23.93 1.50 -26.44
N THR A 77 23.78 0.29 -25.89
CA THR A 77 23.14 -0.86 -26.58
C THR A 77 21.66 -1.06 -26.20
N LEU A 78 21.06 -0.10 -25.49
CA LEU A 78 19.66 -0.19 -25.08
C LEU A 78 18.71 -0.26 -26.29
N THR A 79 17.75 -1.18 -26.21
CA THR A 79 16.70 -1.35 -27.23
C THR A 79 15.82 -0.11 -27.38
N LEU A 80 15.66 0.66 -26.30
CA LEU A 80 14.92 1.91 -26.27
C LEU A 80 15.82 3.08 -25.88
N PRO A 81 15.76 4.21 -26.61
CA PRO A 81 16.38 5.46 -26.21
C PRO A 81 15.95 5.88 -24.80
N ILE A 82 16.87 6.50 -24.06
CA ILE A 82 16.63 7.06 -22.72
C ILE A 82 17.06 8.52 -22.70
N ALA A 83 16.36 9.36 -21.95
CA ALA A 83 16.68 10.77 -21.82
C ALA A 83 18.12 10.94 -21.29
N LYS A 84 18.82 11.98 -21.77
CA LYS A 84 20.18 12.31 -21.27
C LYS A 84 20.16 12.71 -19.79
N HIS A 85 19.05 13.31 -19.37
CA HIS A 85 18.78 13.61 -17.98
C HIS A 85 18.39 12.32 -17.26
N VAL A 86 18.95 12.11 -16.06
CA VAL A 86 18.63 10.97 -15.20
C VAL A 86 17.71 11.47 -14.09
N SER A 87 16.47 10.99 -14.05
CA SER A 87 15.48 11.39 -13.05
C SER A 87 15.72 10.73 -11.69
N LEU A 88 16.11 9.45 -11.66
CA LEU A 88 16.49 8.76 -10.42
C LEU A 88 18.01 8.86 -10.18
N THR A 89 18.43 9.96 -9.57
CA THR A 89 19.83 10.15 -9.13
C THR A 89 20.06 9.62 -7.72
N ALA A 90 21.33 9.52 -7.31
CA ALA A 90 21.68 9.18 -5.93
C ALA A 90 21.08 10.19 -4.93
N ASP A 91 21.05 11.48 -5.27
CA ASP A 91 20.44 12.51 -4.43
C ASP A 91 18.93 12.33 -4.29
N VAL A 92 18.23 12.01 -5.39
CA VAL A 92 16.79 11.74 -5.38
C VAL A 92 16.47 10.50 -4.54
N PHE A 93 17.25 9.42 -4.71
CA PHE A 93 17.15 8.22 -3.88
C PHE A 93 17.34 8.57 -2.39
N LEU A 94 18.36 9.36 -2.05
CA LEU A 94 18.62 9.76 -0.66
C LEU A 94 17.47 10.62 -0.10
N ILE A 95 16.88 11.52 -0.90
CA ILE A 95 15.71 12.29 -0.50
C ILE A 95 14.53 11.35 -0.16
N PHE A 96 14.22 10.39 -1.02
CA PHE A 96 13.14 9.44 -0.74
C PHE A 96 13.43 8.53 0.46
N LEU A 97 14.66 8.05 0.60
CA LEU A 97 15.09 7.30 1.77
C LEU A 97 14.89 8.11 3.05
N MET A 98 15.28 9.39 3.05
CA MET A 98 15.11 10.29 4.20
C MET A 98 13.63 10.53 4.51
N LEU A 99 12.78 10.72 3.50
CA LEU A 99 11.33 10.85 3.68
C LEU A 99 10.71 9.58 4.26
N TRP A 100 11.10 8.41 3.75
CA TRP A 100 10.61 7.14 4.28
C TRP A 100 11.08 6.90 5.73
N LEU A 101 12.35 7.20 6.04
CA LEU A 101 12.86 7.16 7.41
C LEU A 101 12.12 8.13 8.34
N LEU A 102 11.74 9.31 7.86
CA LEU A 102 10.90 10.24 8.61
C LEU A 102 9.53 9.61 8.93
N PHE A 103 8.87 8.96 7.97
CA PHE A 103 7.63 8.21 8.24
C PHE A 103 7.83 7.08 9.25
N VAL A 104 8.95 6.37 9.19
CA VAL A 104 9.33 5.36 10.20
C VAL A 104 9.48 5.98 11.59
N LEU A 105 10.11 7.15 11.69
CA LEU A 105 10.27 7.88 12.95
C LEU A 105 8.92 8.37 13.48
N ILE A 106 8.06 8.94 12.63
CA ILE A 106 6.70 9.36 13.00
C ILE A 106 5.90 8.16 13.55
N GLY A 107 6.02 7.00 12.91
CA GLY A 107 5.39 5.77 13.40
C GLY A 107 5.79 5.40 14.83
N LYS A 108 7.01 5.74 15.29
CA LYS A 108 7.45 5.42 16.67
C LYS A 108 6.67 6.17 17.76
N PHE A 109 5.92 7.23 17.42
CA PHE A 109 5.01 7.88 18.36
C PHE A 109 3.78 7.02 18.69
N ILE A 110 3.39 6.10 17.80
CA ILE A 110 2.29 5.16 18.02
C ILE A 110 2.77 4.01 18.91
N LYS A 111 2.25 3.96 20.15
CA LYS A 111 2.71 3.04 21.20
C LYS A 111 1.63 2.12 21.79
N ARG A 112 0.35 2.37 21.48
CA ARG A 112 -0.79 1.57 21.96
C ARG A 112 -0.80 0.23 21.22
N THR A 113 -0.98 -0.88 21.94
CA THR A 113 -0.82 -2.24 21.37
C THR A 113 -1.69 -2.47 20.15
N TYR A 114 -2.98 -2.12 20.22
CA TYR A 114 -3.96 -2.33 19.14
C TYR A 114 -3.56 -1.64 17.82
N LEU A 115 -2.75 -0.57 17.87
CA LEU A 115 -2.29 0.17 16.69
C LEU A 115 -0.96 -0.33 16.11
N LEU A 116 -0.21 -1.16 16.83
CA LEU A 116 1.13 -1.58 16.40
C LEU A 116 1.12 -2.39 15.10
N PRO A 117 0.14 -3.30 14.85
CA PRO A 117 0.04 -3.99 13.56
C PRO A 117 -0.24 -3.04 12.40
N TYR A 118 -1.13 -2.06 12.59
CA TYR A 118 -1.41 -1.03 11.59
C TYR A 118 -0.18 -0.19 11.28
N ARG A 119 0.59 0.21 12.30
CA ARG A 119 1.87 0.90 12.11
C ARG A 119 2.84 0.08 11.26
N TYR A 120 2.97 -1.22 11.54
CA TYR A 120 3.86 -2.09 10.75
C TYR A 120 3.44 -2.10 9.27
N GLN A 121 2.15 -2.25 9.00
CA GLN A 121 1.62 -2.22 7.64
C GLN A 121 1.76 -0.85 6.98
N PHE A 122 1.57 0.24 7.72
CA PHE A 122 1.76 1.60 7.21
C PHE A 122 3.18 1.78 6.63
N HIS A 123 4.20 1.23 7.27
CA HIS A 123 5.57 1.25 6.74
C HIS A 123 5.73 0.41 5.45
N ALA A 124 5.01 -0.70 5.32
CA ALA A 124 5.01 -1.51 4.11
C ALA A 124 4.30 -0.81 2.94
N PHE A 125 3.14 -0.18 3.18
CA PHE A 125 2.42 0.59 2.17
C PHE A 125 3.18 1.85 1.72
N THR A 126 3.84 2.57 2.64
CA THR A 126 4.70 3.71 2.29
C THR A 126 5.95 3.29 1.53
N PHE A 127 6.52 2.12 1.84
CA PHE A 127 7.56 1.51 1.01
C PHE A 127 7.06 1.19 -0.40
N LEU A 128 5.89 0.56 -0.54
CA LEU A 128 5.30 0.23 -1.85
C LEU A 128 5.12 1.48 -2.73
N LEU A 129 4.66 2.58 -2.14
CA LEU A 129 4.55 3.87 -2.83
C LEU A 129 5.92 4.42 -3.26
N TRP A 130 6.91 4.40 -2.37
CA TRP A 130 8.27 4.82 -2.72
C TRP A 130 8.84 3.97 -3.87
N PHE A 131 8.70 2.64 -3.80
CA PHE A 131 9.17 1.73 -4.85
C PHE A 131 8.51 2.00 -6.20
N LEU A 132 7.19 2.27 -6.22
CA LEU A 132 6.49 2.65 -7.45
C LEU A 132 7.02 3.98 -8.02
N LEU A 133 7.24 4.99 -7.16
CA LEU A 133 7.76 6.29 -7.58
C LEU A 133 9.13 6.17 -8.25
N GLU A 134 10.03 5.32 -7.74
CA GLU A 134 11.34 5.12 -8.38
C GLU A 134 11.23 4.43 -9.74
N ILE A 135 10.35 3.43 -9.88
CA ILE A 135 10.05 2.82 -11.18
C ILE A 135 9.52 3.89 -12.15
N ASP A 136 8.60 4.74 -11.69
CA ASP A 136 8.02 5.81 -12.50
C ASP A 136 9.06 6.82 -12.96
N LEU A 137 10.06 7.16 -12.13
CA LEU A 137 11.16 8.04 -12.54
C LEU A 137 12.01 7.41 -13.65
N ILE A 138 12.36 6.13 -13.53
CA ILE A 138 13.13 5.40 -14.56
C ILE A 138 12.34 5.33 -15.85
N VAL A 139 11.06 4.96 -15.78
CA VAL A 139 10.20 4.85 -16.97
C VAL A 139 10.00 6.22 -17.60
N ASN A 140 9.85 7.29 -16.81
CA ASN A 140 9.71 8.64 -17.33
C ASN A 140 10.93 9.08 -18.17
N ASP A 141 12.15 8.68 -17.81
CA ASP A 141 13.34 8.94 -18.64
C ASP A 141 13.25 8.22 -20.00
N ILE A 142 12.67 7.02 -20.05
CA ILE A 142 12.37 6.31 -21.31
C ILE A 142 11.29 7.08 -22.09
N LEU A 143 10.19 7.48 -21.43
CA LEU A 143 9.09 8.18 -22.10
C LEU A 143 9.55 9.52 -22.70
N LEU A 144 10.33 10.31 -21.95
CA LEU A 144 10.84 11.61 -22.40
C LEU A 144 11.74 11.52 -23.64
N ALA A 145 12.40 10.39 -23.87
CA ALA A 145 13.23 10.19 -25.06
C ALA A 145 12.44 9.69 -26.28
N ASN A 146 11.24 9.14 -26.08
CA ASN A 146 10.49 8.43 -27.12
C ASN A 146 9.14 9.06 -27.48
N LEU A 147 8.56 9.88 -26.61
CA LEU A 147 7.22 10.44 -26.76
C LEU A 147 7.23 11.96 -26.66
N ALA A 148 6.26 12.58 -27.32
CA ALA A 148 6.00 14.00 -27.15
C ALA A 148 5.44 14.28 -25.74
N PHE A 149 5.75 15.46 -25.20
CA PHE A 149 5.31 15.87 -23.86
C PHE A 149 3.80 15.72 -23.62
N TRP A 150 2.97 16.03 -24.63
CA TRP A 150 1.51 15.88 -24.55
C TRP A 150 1.05 14.42 -24.47
N GLU A 151 1.78 13.48 -25.09
CA GLU A 151 1.49 12.04 -25.00
C GLU A 151 1.78 11.52 -23.60
N ILE A 152 2.88 11.98 -22.98
CA ILE A 152 3.22 11.67 -21.58
C ILE A 152 2.12 12.18 -20.64
N ILE A 153 1.67 13.43 -20.82
CA ILE A 153 0.54 13.98 -20.07
C ILE A 153 -0.71 13.12 -20.26
N ALA A 154 -1.02 12.70 -21.48
CA ALA A 154 -2.19 11.87 -21.76
C ALA A 154 -2.12 10.52 -21.02
N ILE A 155 -0.95 9.88 -20.99
CA ILE A 155 -0.74 8.60 -20.29
C ILE A 155 -0.95 8.75 -18.78
N TYR A 156 -0.31 9.74 -18.15
CA TYR A 156 -0.54 10.01 -16.72
C TYR A 156 -1.98 10.44 -16.45
N GLY A 157 -2.62 11.17 -17.37
CA GLY A 157 -4.04 11.52 -17.31
C GLY A 157 -4.94 10.28 -17.24
N VAL A 158 -4.66 9.26 -18.06
CA VAL A 158 -5.39 7.97 -18.01
C VAL A 158 -5.20 7.29 -16.66
N ILE A 159 -3.96 7.19 -16.16
CA ILE A 159 -3.67 6.61 -14.83
C ILE A 159 -4.47 7.34 -13.74
N MET A 160 -4.45 8.68 -13.75
CA MET A 160 -5.15 9.51 -12.78
C MET A 160 -6.68 9.34 -12.84
N VAL A 161 -7.27 9.19 -14.04
CA VAL A 161 -8.70 8.90 -14.19
C VAL A 161 -9.06 7.57 -13.53
N PHE A 162 -8.27 6.51 -13.75
CA PHE A 162 -8.48 5.22 -13.10
C PHE A 162 -8.36 5.31 -11.58
N ILE A 163 -7.33 5.99 -11.06
CA ILE A 163 -7.16 6.20 -9.61
C ILE A 163 -8.36 6.94 -9.01
N TYR A 164 -8.81 8.02 -9.66
CA TYR A 164 -9.98 8.78 -9.24
C TYR A 164 -11.25 7.94 -9.24
N MET A 165 -11.47 7.13 -10.28
CA MET A 165 -12.61 6.21 -10.34
C MET A 165 -12.57 5.19 -9.20
N MET A 166 -11.42 4.57 -8.94
CA MET A 166 -11.24 3.61 -7.85
C MET A 166 -11.53 4.25 -6.49
N LEU A 167 -10.96 5.43 -6.22
CA LEU A 167 -11.22 6.18 -4.99
C LEU A 167 -12.70 6.53 -4.84
N SER A 168 -13.34 6.97 -5.92
CA SER A 168 -14.76 7.33 -5.91
C SER A 168 -15.66 6.12 -5.59
N VAL A 169 -15.36 4.97 -6.20
CA VAL A 169 -16.04 3.70 -5.92
C VAL A 169 -15.83 3.30 -4.46
N GLU A 170 -14.59 3.33 -3.97
CA GLU A 170 -14.28 2.88 -2.61
C GLU A 170 -14.91 3.79 -1.55
N LEU A 171 -14.76 5.11 -1.68
CA LEU A 171 -15.34 6.07 -0.73
C LEU A 171 -16.88 5.99 -0.71
N THR A 172 -17.49 5.72 -1.86
CA THR A 172 -18.94 5.51 -1.93
C THR A 172 -19.34 4.17 -1.30
N GLY A 173 -18.57 3.11 -1.57
CA GLY A 173 -18.77 1.78 -1.00
C GLY A 173 -18.69 1.78 0.52
N LEU A 174 -17.63 2.36 1.08
CA LEU A 174 -17.45 2.47 2.53
C LEU A 174 -18.51 3.37 3.20
N ARG A 175 -18.93 4.44 2.53
CA ARG A 175 -20.03 5.27 3.03
C ARG A 175 -21.32 4.46 3.14
N LYS A 176 -21.67 3.71 2.09
CA LYS A 176 -22.87 2.85 2.13
C LYS A 176 -22.72 1.77 3.20
N LEU A 177 -21.56 1.12 3.27
CA LEU A 177 -21.27 0.10 4.28
C LEU A 177 -21.49 0.59 5.71
N MET A 178 -20.97 1.78 6.05
CA MET A 178 -21.05 2.28 7.42
C MET A 178 -22.41 2.86 7.80
N TYR A 179 -23.13 3.46 6.84
CA TYR A 179 -24.30 4.29 7.14
C TYR A 179 -25.65 3.73 6.67
N ASP A 180 -25.70 2.73 5.80
CA ASP A 180 -26.96 2.17 5.30
C ASP A 180 -27.32 0.87 6.02
N GLU A 181 -28.49 0.85 6.67
CA GLU A 181 -29.03 -0.33 7.38
C GLU A 181 -29.51 -1.43 6.42
N GLU A 182 -29.89 -1.09 5.18
CA GLU A 182 -30.37 -2.03 4.14
C GLU A 182 -29.30 -2.33 3.08
N ARG A 183 -28.14 -2.84 3.51
CA ARG A 183 -27.02 -3.10 2.60
C ARG A 183 -27.27 -4.31 1.69
N GLN A 184 -27.37 -4.07 0.38
CA GLN A 184 -27.27 -5.13 -0.63
C GLN A 184 -25.82 -5.45 -1.01
N VAL A 185 -25.56 -6.70 -1.42
CA VAL A 185 -24.25 -7.16 -1.91
C VAL A 185 -23.82 -6.34 -3.14
N THR A 186 -22.70 -5.64 -3.04
CA THR A 186 -22.19 -4.79 -4.12
C THR A 186 -21.22 -5.54 -5.05
N PHE A 187 -20.93 -4.98 -6.23
CA PHE A 187 -19.87 -5.50 -7.12
C PHE A 187 -18.52 -5.58 -6.41
N ARG A 188 -18.20 -4.55 -5.62
CA ARG A 188 -17.03 -4.47 -4.74
C ARG A 188 -16.91 -5.71 -3.82
N ASP A 189 -18.02 -6.11 -3.21
CA ASP A 189 -18.06 -7.28 -2.31
C ASP A 189 -17.85 -8.60 -3.06
N LYS A 190 -18.39 -8.70 -4.29
CA LYS A 190 -18.15 -9.85 -5.17
C LYS A 190 -16.67 -9.96 -5.54
N VAL A 191 -16.02 -8.85 -5.88
CA VAL A 191 -14.58 -8.82 -6.20
C VAL A 191 -13.74 -9.25 -5.01
N ALA A 192 -14.00 -8.69 -3.82
CA ALA A 192 -13.30 -9.09 -2.60
C ALA A 192 -13.46 -10.59 -2.30
N LYS A 193 -14.68 -11.13 -2.48
CA LYS A 193 -14.95 -12.57 -2.31
C LYS A 193 -14.16 -13.42 -3.31
N ILE A 194 -14.10 -13.03 -4.59
CA ILE A 194 -13.29 -13.72 -5.60
C ILE A 194 -11.82 -13.72 -5.15
N ILE A 195 -11.27 -12.58 -4.77
CA ILE A 195 -9.88 -12.48 -4.30
C ILE A 195 -9.64 -13.36 -3.06
N SER A 196 -10.58 -13.43 -2.12
CA SER A 196 -10.44 -14.29 -0.94
C SER A 196 -10.46 -15.78 -1.27
N ILE A 197 -11.23 -16.20 -2.28
CA ILE A 197 -11.38 -17.62 -2.67
C ILE A 197 -10.16 -18.10 -3.44
N TYR A 198 -9.73 -17.32 -4.43
CA TYR A 198 -8.58 -17.69 -5.26
C TYR A 198 -7.23 -17.28 -4.62
N GLY A 199 -7.29 -16.60 -3.46
CA GLY A 199 -6.15 -16.07 -2.71
C GLY A 199 -5.42 -14.94 -3.45
N MET A 200 -4.60 -14.15 -2.73
CA MET A 200 -3.53 -13.34 -3.32
C MET A 200 -2.42 -14.26 -3.88
N GLY A 201 -2.78 -15.23 -4.71
CA GLY A 201 -1.93 -16.34 -5.08
C GLY A 201 -0.64 -15.84 -5.71
N ILE A 202 0.48 -16.35 -5.19
CA ILE A 202 1.78 -16.42 -5.85
C ILE A 202 1.61 -16.86 -7.32
N LEU A 203 0.57 -17.63 -7.65
CA LEU A 203 0.15 -17.97 -9.01
C LEU A 203 -0.18 -16.75 -9.88
N GLY A 204 -0.90 -15.74 -9.41
CA GLY A 204 -1.22 -14.54 -10.19
C GLY A 204 0.02 -13.72 -10.50
N ILE A 205 0.88 -13.52 -9.50
CA ILE A 205 2.18 -12.84 -9.66
C ILE A 205 3.09 -13.64 -10.59
N SER A 206 3.17 -14.97 -10.44
CA SER A 206 3.97 -15.83 -11.32
C SER A 206 3.45 -15.89 -12.76
N ILE A 207 2.14 -15.85 -12.97
CA ILE A 207 1.53 -15.80 -14.32
C ILE A 207 1.80 -14.44 -14.97
N VAL A 208 1.67 -13.35 -14.22
CA VAL A 208 2.00 -12.00 -14.67
C VAL A 208 3.50 -11.93 -15.01
N ILE A 209 4.39 -12.33 -14.10
CA ILE A 209 5.84 -12.40 -14.33
C ILE A 209 6.15 -13.25 -15.58
N LYS A 210 5.54 -14.43 -15.72
CA LYS A 210 5.73 -15.30 -16.88
C LYS A 210 5.28 -14.63 -18.18
N HIS A 211 4.16 -13.90 -18.19
CA HIS A 211 3.71 -13.16 -19.38
C HIS A 211 4.64 -11.99 -19.69
N ILE A 212 5.10 -11.25 -18.67
CA ILE A 212 6.06 -10.14 -18.80
C ILE A 212 7.34 -10.65 -19.46
N PHE A 213 7.98 -11.67 -18.88
CA PHE A 213 9.19 -12.27 -19.46
C PHE A 213 8.92 -12.91 -20.82
N GLY A 214 7.73 -13.52 -21.00
CA GLY A 214 7.29 -14.10 -22.26
C GLY A 214 7.27 -13.10 -23.42
N ILE A 215 6.76 -11.88 -23.20
CA ILE A 215 6.72 -10.81 -24.21
C ILE A 215 8.12 -10.46 -24.72
N PHE A 216 9.13 -10.46 -23.85
CA PHE A 216 10.51 -10.17 -24.24
C PHE A 216 11.19 -11.33 -25.00
N THR A 217 10.72 -12.56 -24.80
CA THR A 217 11.23 -13.76 -25.51
C THR A 217 10.61 -14.01 -26.87
N ILE A 218 9.48 -13.37 -27.19
CA ILE A 218 8.82 -13.53 -28.48
C ILE A 218 9.55 -12.67 -29.54
N ASP A 219 9.73 -13.22 -30.74
CA ASP A 219 10.32 -12.54 -31.89
C ASP A 219 9.31 -11.58 -32.56
N ILE A 220 8.95 -10.53 -31.81
CA ILE A 220 8.13 -9.40 -32.28
C ILE A 220 9.01 -8.16 -32.45
N SER A 221 8.52 -7.20 -33.23
CA SER A 221 9.25 -5.95 -33.47
C SER A 221 9.57 -5.20 -32.18
N ASN A 222 10.68 -4.44 -32.17
CA ASN A 222 11.06 -3.61 -31.02
C ASN A 222 9.98 -2.61 -30.62
N SER A 223 9.23 -2.08 -31.59
CA SER A 223 8.09 -1.19 -31.34
C SER A 223 6.94 -1.88 -30.59
N MET A 224 6.66 -3.15 -30.88
CA MET A 224 5.68 -3.94 -30.15
C MET A 224 6.14 -4.31 -28.75
N LYS A 225 7.43 -4.61 -28.57
CA LYS A 225 8.02 -4.81 -27.23
C LYS A 225 7.92 -3.53 -26.39
N ALA A 226 8.19 -2.37 -26.99
CA ALA A 226 8.08 -1.07 -26.33
C ALA A 226 6.64 -0.74 -25.91
N LEU A 227 5.67 -0.97 -26.81
CA LEU A 227 4.25 -0.81 -26.50
C LEU A 227 3.80 -1.77 -25.38
N GLY A 228 4.24 -3.03 -25.43
CA GLY A 228 3.95 -4.01 -24.38
C GLY A 228 4.52 -3.59 -23.02
N PHE A 229 5.74 -3.07 -22.99
CA PHE A 229 6.35 -2.51 -21.77
C PHE A 229 5.57 -1.31 -21.23
N LEU A 230 5.16 -0.37 -22.10
CA LEU A 230 4.37 0.79 -21.70
C LEU A 230 3.02 0.37 -21.09
N LEU A 231 2.29 -0.53 -21.75
CA LEU A 231 1.00 -1.03 -21.27
C LEU A 231 1.14 -1.77 -19.95
N LEU A 232 2.20 -2.57 -19.80
CA LEU A 232 2.51 -3.24 -18.54
C LEU A 232 2.79 -2.25 -17.41
N TRP A 233 3.60 -1.22 -17.66
CA TRP A 233 3.90 -0.20 -16.65
C TRP A 233 2.63 0.56 -16.22
N VAL A 234 1.76 0.96 -17.16
CA VAL A 234 0.46 1.57 -16.87
C VAL A 234 -0.40 0.62 -16.03
N PHE A 235 -0.46 -0.66 -16.39
CA PHE A 235 -1.20 -1.67 -15.65
C PHE A 235 -0.67 -1.83 -14.21
N CYS A 236 0.65 -1.93 -14.04
CA CYS A 236 1.30 -2.02 -12.73
C CYS A 236 0.97 -0.82 -11.84
N ASN A 237 0.99 0.40 -12.39
CA ASN A 237 0.56 1.61 -11.70
C ASN A 237 -0.89 1.49 -11.19
N ILE A 238 -1.81 1.12 -12.08
CA ILE A 238 -3.23 0.93 -11.71
C ILE A 238 -3.38 -0.14 -10.62
N VAL A 239 -2.68 -1.26 -10.72
CA VAL A 239 -2.75 -2.36 -9.74
C VAL A 239 -2.23 -1.93 -8.37
N VAL A 240 -1.08 -1.25 -8.31
CA VAL A 240 -0.54 -0.78 -7.03
C VAL A 240 -1.51 0.22 -6.36
N PHE A 241 -2.07 1.16 -7.13
CA PHE A 241 -3.09 2.04 -6.59
C PHE A 241 -4.39 1.32 -6.21
N ALA A 242 -4.79 0.27 -6.94
CA ALA A 242 -5.92 -0.56 -6.54
C ALA A 242 -5.69 -1.23 -5.17
N VAL A 243 -4.48 -1.73 -4.90
CA VAL A 243 -4.11 -2.27 -3.59
C VAL A 243 -4.19 -1.18 -2.51
N ILE A 244 -3.66 0.02 -2.77
CA ILE A 244 -3.71 1.13 -1.81
C ILE A 244 -5.14 1.55 -1.51
N VAL A 245 -5.97 1.71 -2.56
CA VAL A 245 -7.34 2.19 -2.45
C VAL A 245 -8.26 1.13 -1.85
N PHE A 246 -8.33 -0.07 -2.44
CA PHE A 246 -9.31 -1.06 -2.01
C PHE A 246 -8.87 -1.81 -0.76
N ILE A 247 -7.56 -2.03 -0.55
CA ILE A 247 -7.08 -2.83 0.60
C ILE A 247 -6.54 -1.92 1.70
N GLY A 248 -5.68 -0.95 1.35
CA GLY A 248 -5.07 -0.05 2.32
C GLY A 248 -6.09 0.87 3.00
N LEU A 249 -6.93 1.56 2.22
CA LEU A 249 -7.87 2.55 2.74
C LEU A 249 -8.83 1.99 3.79
N PRO A 250 -9.61 0.90 3.56
CA PRO A 250 -10.51 0.39 4.59
C PRO A 250 -9.77 -0.19 5.80
N TYR A 251 -8.58 -0.78 5.58
CA TYR A 251 -7.75 -1.27 6.67
C TYR A 251 -7.25 -0.14 7.60
N PHE A 252 -6.77 0.98 7.05
CA PHE A 252 -6.37 2.12 7.86
C PHE A 252 -7.56 2.93 8.39
N LEU A 253 -8.72 2.88 7.73
CA LEU A 253 -9.96 3.46 8.25
C LEU A 253 -10.41 2.74 9.53
N GLN A 254 -10.27 1.41 9.60
CA GLN A 254 -10.48 0.66 10.85
C GLN A 254 -9.54 1.16 11.96
N ALA A 255 -8.25 1.34 11.65
CA ALA A 255 -7.28 1.87 12.60
C ALA A 255 -7.65 3.27 13.13
N TYR A 256 -8.16 4.13 12.24
CA TYR A 256 -8.65 5.46 12.58
C TYR A 256 -9.82 5.38 13.57
N TYR A 257 -10.79 4.49 13.37
CA TYR A 257 -11.92 4.35 14.28
C TYR A 257 -11.55 3.72 15.62
N GLN A 258 -10.66 2.73 15.64
CA GLN A 258 -10.08 2.23 16.89
C GLN A 258 -9.26 3.29 17.63
N TRP A 259 -8.65 4.25 16.91
CA TRP A 259 -8.02 5.40 17.54
C TRP A 259 -9.05 6.36 18.13
N LYS A 260 -10.16 6.60 17.41
CA LYS A 260 -11.19 7.57 17.75
C LYS A 260 -12.08 7.13 18.92
N TYR A 261 -12.45 5.85 18.98
CA TYR A 261 -13.32 5.24 19.99
C TYR A 261 -12.61 4.09 20.73
N PRO A 262 -11.47 4.37 21.39
CA PRO A 262 -10.58 3.31 21.84
C PRO A 262 -11.15 2.50 23.01
N GLU A 263 -12.01 3.08 23.86
CA GLU A 263 -12.61 2.34 24.98
C GLU A 263 -13.80 1.50 24.50
N GLU A 264 -14.62 2.05 23.62
CA GLU A 264 -15.78 1.37 23.06
C GLU A 264 -15.36 0.13 22.26
N TYR A 265 -14.33 0.25 21.42
CA TYR A 265 -13.74 -0.91 20.73
C TYR A 265 -13.11 -1.91 21.70
N ARG A 266 -12.42 -1.45 22.75
CA ARG A 266 -11.81 -2.33 23.75
C ARG A 266 -12.87 -3.18 24.44
N GLU A 267 -13.97 -2.56 24.85
CA GLU A 267 -15.08 -3.23 25.54
C GLU A 267 -15.82 -4.17 24.61
N TRP A 268 -16.09 -3.75 23.37
CA TRP A 268 -16.71 -4.60 22.35
C TRP A 268 -15.86 -5.82 21.98
N GLU A 269 -14.54 -5.68 21.89
CA GLU A 269 -13.61 -6.81 21.68
C GLU A 269 -13.36 -7.66 22.94
N GLY A 270 -13.93 -7.28 24.09
CA GLY A 270 -13.74 -7.96 25.37
C GLY A 270 -12.29 -7.95 25.87
N LYS A 271 -11.52 -6.92 25.53
CA LYS A 271 -10.10 -6.81 25.87
C LYS A 271 -9.91 -6.10 27.21
N THR A 272 -8.97 -6.59 28.01
CA THR A 272 -8.51 -5.84 29.19
C THR A 272 -7.76 -4.58 28.77
N VAL A 273 -7.70 -3.60 29.67
CA VAL A 273 -6.93 -2.35 29.48
C VAL A 273 -5.45 -2.65 29.14
N GLU A 274 -4.85 -3.65 29.80
CA GLU A 274 -3.46 -4.06 29.54
C GLU A 274 -3.29 -4.68 28.15
N GLU A 275 -4.21 -5.52 27.69
CA GLU A 275 -4.14 -6.12 26.35
C GLU A 275 -4.27 -5.05 25.26
N TRP A 276 -5.20 -4.11 25.43
CA TRP A 276 -5.49 -3.07 24.45
C TRP A 276 -4.36 -2.04 24.32
N TYR A 277 -3.97 -1.43 25.44
CA TYR A 277 -2.99 -0.33 25.43
C TYR A 277 -1.55 -0.80 25.60
N GLY A 278 -1.35 -1.92 26.29
CA GLY A 278 -0.03 -2.45 26.62
C GLY A 278 0.55 -1.87 27.91
N LYS A 279 1.23 -2.73 28.68
CA LYS A 279 1.80 -2.40 29.99
C LYS A 279 2.72 -1.18 29.99
N LYS A 280 3.54 -1.00 28.94
CA LYS A 280 4.48 0.13 28.85
C LYS A 280 3.75 1.47 28.65
N TYR A 281 2.65 1.46 27.90
CA TYR A 281 1.83 2.66 27.68
C TYR A 281 1.13 3.06 28.98
N LEU A 282 0.49 2.11 29.67
CA LEU A 282 -0.23 2.34 30.92
C LEU A 282 0.65 2.84 32.06
N LYS A 283 1.95 2.46 32.09
CA LYS A 283 2.91 3.04 33.04
C LYS A 283 3.01 4.57 32.94
N LYS A 284 2.77 5.14 31.75
CA LYS A 284 2.78 6.58 31.49
C LYS A 284 1.39 7.22 31.52
N HIS A 285 0.34 6.40 31.44
CA HIS A 285 -1.06 6.79 31.29
C HIS A 285 -1.90 6.07 32.36
N LYS A 286 -1.65 6.39 33.63
CA LYS A 286 -2.32 5.72 34.76
C LYS A 286 -3.80 6.07 34.86
N GLU A 287 -4.22 7.18 34.27
CA GLU A 287 -5.61 7.62 34.17
C GLU A 287 -6.53 6.60 33.48
N LEU A 288 -5.98 5.73 32.63
CA LEU A 288 -6.71 4.67 31.91
C LEU A 288 -6.91 3.39 32.75
N LEU A 289 -6.32 3.31 33.94
CA LEU A 289 -6.45 2.15 34.85
C LEU A 289 -7.63 2.29 35.82
N LYS A 290 -8.40 3.37 35.69
CA LYS A 290 -9.53 3.69 36.56
C LYS A 290 -10.74 2.81 36.26
#